data_AF-A0A0C1F2U3-F1
#
_entry.id   AF-A0A0C1F2U3-F1
#
_cell.length_a   1.000
_cell.length_b   1.000
_cell.length_c   1.000
_cell.angle_alpha   90.00
_cell.angle_beta   90.00
_cell.angle_gamma   90.00
#
_symmetry.space_group_name_H-M   'P 1'
#
loop_
_entity.id
_entity.type
_entity.pdbx_description
1 polymer ?
#
loop_
_entity_poly.entity_id
_entity_poly.type
_entity_poly.pdbx_seq_one_letter_code
_entity_poly.pdbx_strand_id
1 'polypeptide(L)' 'MENNKFTDLKNGVQEIIDLIANKNAKEANNKLVEVSEELDELLDFAEEDEDLIEISKYQVLLNQLHQKIIALDGQVTGML' A
#
# COMPACT_ATOMS: atom_id res chain seq x y z
N MET A 1 4.45 6.39 -23.86
CA MET A 1 5.20 6.82 -22.66
C MET A 1 4.69 5.93 -21.55
N GLU A 2 5.55 5.17 -20.86
CA GLU A 2 5.09 4.46 -19.66
C GLU A 2 4.54 5.50 -18.69
N ASN A 3 3.31 5.29 -18.23
CA ASN A 3 2.58 6.25 -17.41
C ASN A 3 3.28 6.37 -16.05
N ASN A 4 4.16 7.36 -15.91
CA ASN A 4 4.91 7.62 -14.68
C ASN A 4 4.03 8.02 -13.49
N LYS A 5 2.74 8.31 -13.73
CA LYS A 5 1.75 8.81 -12.76
C LYS A 5 1.64 7.96 -11.50
N PHE A 6 1.79 6.64 -11.61
CA PHE A 6 1.65 5.71 -10.49
C PHE A 6 2.99 5.10 -10.02
N THR A 7 4.12 5.69 -10.44
CA THR A 7 5.45 5.14 -10.13
C THR A 7 5.72 5.18 -8.63
N ASP A 8 5.39 6.28 -7.96
CA ASP A 8 5.65 6.47 -6.54
C ASP A 8 4.77 5.55 -5.70
N LEU A 9 3.48 5.50 -6.00
CA LEU A 9 2.56 4.50 -5.46
C LEU A 9 3.06 3.05 -5.62
N LYS A 10 3.54 2.68 -6.82
CA LYS A 10 4.09 1.32 -7.07
C LYS A 10 5.34 1.06 -6.23
N ASN A 11 6.23 2.03 -6.09
CA ASN A 11 7.42 1.92 -5.27
C ASN A 11 7.06 1.78 -3.79
N GLY A 12 6.11 2.58 -3.30
CA GLY A 12 5.61 2.49 -1.93
C GLY A 12 4.98 1.14 -1.62
N VAL A 13 4.18 0.60 -2.54
CA VAL A 13 3.62 -0.77 -2.44
C VAL A 13 4.72 -1.82 -2.33
N GLN A 14 5.77 -1.73 -3.15
CA GLN A 14 6.88 -2.67 -3.10
C GLN A 14 7.63 -2.57 -1.76
N GLU A 15 7.84 -1.36 -1.25
CA GLU A 15 8.47 -1.14 0.05
C GLU A 15 7.65 -1.78 1.19
N ILE A 16 6.32 -1.66 1.17
CA ILE A 16 5.44 -2.34 2.14
C ILE A 16 5.63 -3.87 2.06
N ILE A 17 5.68 -4.43 0.85
CA ILE A 17 5.89 -5.88 0.66
C ILE A 17 7.24 -6.31 1.23
N ASP A 18 8.29 -5.53 0.99
CA ASP A 18 9.64 -5.83 1.48
C ASP A 18 9.71 -5.74 3.01
N LEU A 19 9.04 -4.76 3.63
CA LEU A 19 8.93 -4.64 5.09
C LEU A 19 8.17 -5.81 5.72
N ILE A 20 7.07 -6.27 5.09
CA ILE A 20 6.36 -7.48 5.50
C ILE A 20 7.27 -8.72 5.40
N ALA A 21 8.01 -8.86 4.29
CA ALA A 21 8.94 -9.97 4.09
C ALA A 21 10.05 -9.98 5.16
N ASN A 22 10.52 -8.80 5.57
CA ASN A 22 11.48 -8.61 6.67
C ASN A 22 10.85 -8.69 8.07
N LYS A 23 9.56 -9.06 8.18
CA LYS A 23 8.79 -9.13 9.43
C LYS A 23 8.75 -7.82 10.23
N ASN A 24 8.92 -6.68 9.57
CA ASN A 24 8.88 -5.37 10.21
C ASN A 24 7.45 -4.78 10.15
N ALA A 25 6.54 -5.32 10.96
CA ALA A 25 5.12 -4.96 10.92
C ALA A 25 4.86 -3.48 11.18
N LYS A 26 5.61 -2.87 12.11
CA LYS A 26 5.45 -1.46 12.47
C LYS A 26 5.76 -0.53 11.31
N GLU A 27 6.94 -0.67 10.68
CA GLU A 27 7.29 0.18 9.54
C GLU A 27 6.43 -0.13 8.32
N ALA A 28 6.05 -1.39 8.10
CA ALA A 28 5.11 -1.74 7.04
C ALA A 28 3.77 -1.01 7.22
N ASN A 29 3.28 -0.89 8.46
CA ASN A 29 2.05 -0.17 8.76
C ASN A 29 2.20 1.34 8.55
N ASN A 30 3.31 1.94 9.01
CA ASN A 30 3.60 3.36 8.77
C ASN A 30 3.59 3.66 7.26
N LYS A 31 4.29 2.83 6.48
CA LYS A 31 4.36 3.01 5.03
C LYS A 31 3.03 2.80 4.34
N LEU A 32 2.23 1.84 4.82
CA LEU A 32 0.87 1.64 4.30
C LEU A 32 -0.01 2.87 4.50
N VAL A 33 0.10 3.58 5.62
CA VAL A 33 -0.63 4.84 5.85
C VAL A 33 -0.17 5.90 4.85
N GLU A 34 1.13 6.14 4.71
CA GLU A 34 1.67 7.12 3.74
C GLU A 34 1.19 6.85 2.30
N VAL A 35 1.27 5.59 1.85
CA VAL A 35 0.88 5.20 0.48
C VAL A 35 -0.64 5.26 0.29
N SER A 36 -1.42 5.07 1.36
CA SER A 36 -2.88 5.24 1.29
C SER A 36 -3.26 6.71 1.16
N GLU A 37 -2.57 7.62 1.84
CA GLU A 37 -2.77 9.07 1.70
C GLU A 37 -2.45 9.53 0.27
N GLU A 38 -1.34 9.08 -0.31
CA GLU A 38 -0.99 9.36 -1.71
C GLU A 38 -2.07 8.83 -2.67
N LEU A 39 -2.61 7.65 -2.41
CA LEU A 39 -3.68 7.07 -3.23
C LEU A 39 -4.98 7.87 -3.17
N ASP A 40 -5.32 8.37 -1.98
CA ASP A 40 -6.50 9.23 -1.78
C ASP A 40 -6.34 10.56 -2.51
N GLU A 41 -5.15 11.18 -2.48
CA GLU A 41 -4.86 12.37 -3.29
C GLU A 41 -5.01 12.08 -4.79
N LEU A 42 -4.47 10.97 -5.28
CA LEU A 42 -4.63 10.58 -6.69
C LEU A 42 -6.09 10.38 -7.08
N LEU A 43 -6.92 9.86 -6.17
CA LEU A 43 -8.35 9.69 -6.39
C LEU A 43 -9.08 11.04 -6.46
N ASP A 44 -8.75 11.99 -5.59
CA ASP A 44 -9.36 13.32 -5.56
C ASP A 44 -9.10 14.11 -6.86
N PHE A 45 -7.99 13.84 -7.54
CA PHE A 45 -7.62 14.47 -8.82
C PHE A 45 -7.83 13.57 -10.06
N ALA A 46 -8.46 12.40 -9.92
CA ALA A 46 -8.70 11.51 -11.04
C ALA A 46 -9.87 12.01 -11.91
N GLU A 47 -9.57 12.30 -13.18
CA GLU A 47 -10.58 12.75 -14.16
C GLU A 47 -10.89 11.68 -15.22
N GLU A 48 -9.95 10.75 -15.47
CA GLU A 48 -10.08 9.71 -16.50
C GLU A 48 -10.52 8.37 -15.89
N ASP A 49 -11.42 7.65 -16.57
CA ASP A 49 -11.87 6.32 -16.14
C ASP A 49 -10.70 5.32 -15.99
N GLU A 50 -9.66 5.45 -16.83
CA GLU A 50 -8.47 4.61 -16.75
C GLU A 50 -7.71 4.81 -15.42
N ASP A 51 -7.65 6.05 -14.93
CA ASP A 51 -7.05 6.36 -13.63
C ASP A 51 -7.88 5.76 -12.50
N LEU A 52 -9.20 5.90 -12.54
CA LEU A 52 -10.10 5.35 -11.53
C LEU A 52 -9.99 3.81 -11.46
N ILE A 53 -9.89 3.15 -12.62
CA ILE A 53 -9.66 1.71 -12.69
C ILE A 53 -8.33 1.34 -12.05
N GLU A 54 -7.25 2.05 -12.37
CA GLU A 54 -5.93 1.75 -11.81
C GLU A 54 -5.87 2.00 -10.30
N ILE A 55 -6.40 3.13 -9.82
CA ILE A 55 -6.52 3.48 -8.40
C ILE A 55 -7.28 2.39 -7.63
N SER A 56 -8.40 1.90 -8.18
CA SER A 56 -9.19 0.85 -7.53
C SER A 56 -8.40 -0.46 -7.31
N LYS A 57 -7.47 -0.80 -8.21
CA LYS A 57 -6.60 -1.98 -8.04
C LYS A 57 -5.67 -1.78 -6.85
N TYR A 58 -5.09 -0.59 -6.71
CA TYR A 58 -4.23 -0.26 -5.58
C TYR A 58 -4.99 -0.22 -4.26
N GLN A 59 -6.23 0.26 -4.23
CA GLN A 59 -7.07 0.21 -3.02
C GLN A 59 -7.26 -1.23 -2.53
N VAL A 60 -7.58 -2.15 -3.45
CA VAL A 60 -7.72 -3.59 -3.13
C VAL A 60 -6.40 -4.17 -2.64
N LEU A 61 -5.29 -3.84 -3.30
CA LEU A 61 -3.96 -4.34 -2.93
C LEU A 61 -3.52 -3.84 -1.55
N LEU A 62 -3.65 -2.54 -1.27
CA LEU A 62 -3.32 -1.97 0.04
C LEU A 62 -4.16 -2.61 1.15
N ASN A 63 -5.45 -2.84 0.93
CA ASN A 63 -6.27 -3.56 1.89
C ASN A 63 -5.75 -4.98 2.16
N GLN A 64 -5.32 -5.71 1.12
CA GLN A 64 -4.71 -7.04 1.31
C GLN A 64 -3.39 -6.98 2.09
N LEU A 65 -2.55 -5.97 1.83
CA LEU A 65 -1.30 -5.76 2.57
C LEU A 65 -1.58 -5.42 4.04
N HIS A 66 -2.57 -4.59 4.32
CA HIS A 66 -3.01 -4.27 5.68
C HIS A 66 -3.42 -5.54 6.45
N GLN A 67 -4.22 -6.43 5.85
CA GLN A 67 -4.58 -7.71 6.48
C GLN A 67 -3.36 -8.59 6.79
N LYS A 68 -2.35 -8.59 5.90
CA LYS A 68 -1.09 -9.32 6.13
C LYS A 68 -0.29 -8.72 7.29
N ILE A 69 -0.25 -7.39 7.39
CA ILE A 69 0.42 -6.69 8.49
C ILE A 69 -0.25 -6.99 9.82
N ILE A 70 -1.58 -6.92 9.90
CA ILE A 70 -2.34 -7.28 11.12
C ILE A 70 -2.03 -8.73 11.54
N ALA A 71 -2.05 -9.66 10.59
CA ALA A 71 -1.75 -11.06 10.86
C ALA A 71 -0.31 -11.25 11.36
N LEU A 72 0.65 -10.49 10.82
CA LEU A 72 2.05 -10.51 11.24
C LEU A 72 2.21 -9.92 12.65
N ASP A 73 1.60 -8.77 12.95
CA ASP A 73 1.70 -8.11 14.27
C ASP A 73 1.08 -8.95 15.40
N GLY A 74 -0.03 -9.64 15.10
CA GLY A 74 -0.64 -10.61 16.00
C GLY A 74 0.27 -11.82 16.30
N GLN A 75 1.09 -12.27 15.33
CA GLN A 75 2.09 -13.32 15.57
C GLN A 75 3.27 -12.81 16.42
N VAL A 76 3.68 -11.56 16.24
CA VAL A 76 4.77 -10.94 17.02
C VAL A 76 4.37 -10.77 18.49
N THR A 77 3.13 -10.34 18.75
CA THR A 77 2.64 -10.11 20.12
C THR A 77 2.36 -11.41 20.87
N GLY A 78 2.01 -12.50 20.17
CA GLY A 78 1.76 -13.81 20.79
C GLY A 78 3.01 -14.65 21.13
N MET A 79 4.21 -14.15 20.79
CA MET A 79 5.50 -14.83 21.04
C MET A 79 6.29 -14.28 22.24
N LEU A 80 5.79 -13.23 22.91
CA LEU A 80 6.36 -12.64 24.14
C LEU A 80 5.61 -13.11 25.38
#